data_AF-A0A453H6B3-F1
#
_entry.id   AF-A0A453H6B3-F1
#
_cell.length_a   1.000
_cell.length_b   1.000
_cell.length_c   1.000
_cell.angle_alpha   90.00
_cell.angle_beta   90.00
_cell.angle_gamma   90.00
#
_symmetry.space_group_name_H-M   'P 1'
#
loop_
_entity.id
_entity.type
_entity.pdbx_description
1 polymer ?
#
loop_
_entity_poly.entity_id
_entity_poly.type
_entity_poly.pdbx_seq_one_letter_code
_entity_poly.pdbx_strand_id
1 'polypeptide(L)' 'MKVKLTLFNRTKFIIGNGASTRFWEDTWLGETPLAIQYPSLYRIVQRREVFVATVLQSNPLNIQFRRTLIGNR' A
#
# COMPACT_ATOMS: atom_id res chain seq x y z
N MET A 1 -15.18 7.04 10.55
CA MET A 1 -14.53 5.79 11.02
C MET A 1 -13.21 6.14 11.71
N LYS A 2 -13.17 6.23 13.04
CA LYS A 2 -11.96 6.56 13.85
C LYS A 2 -11.38 5.36 14.63
N VAL A 3 -11.95 4.17 14.43
CA VAL A 3 -11.63 2.98 15.25
C VAL A 3 -10.47 2.16 14.68
N LYS A 4 -10.20 2.24 13.36
CA LYS A 4 -9.07 1.50 12.75
C LYS A 4 -7.71 2.01 13.26
N LEU A 5 -7.52 3.32 13.40
CA LEU A 5 -6.20 3.92 13.64
C LEU A 5 -5.61 3.58 15.03
N THR A 6 -6.46 3.42 16.05
CA THR A 6 -6.00 3.22 17.44
C THR A 6 -5.51 1.80 17.73
N LEU A 7 -5.91 0.81 16.95
CA LEU A 7 -5.41 -0.56 17.09
C LEU A 7 -3.97 -0.71 16.55
N PHE A 8 -3.63 -0.02 15.46
CA PHE A 8 -2.32 -0.19 14.81
C PHE A 8 -1.13 0.33 15.61
N ASN A 9 -1.34 1.20 16.61
CA ASN A 9 -0.24 1.86 17.32
C ASN A 9 0.45 1.01 18.39
N ARG A 10 -0.09 -0.17 18.73
CA ARG A 10 0.46 -1.05 19.79
C ARG A 10 0.43 -2.55 19.51
N THR A 11 -0.16 -3.00 18.40
CA THR A 11 -0.24 -4.43 18.08
C THR A 11 0.54 -4.74 16.80
N LYS A 12 1.56 -5.59 16.89
CA LYS A 12 2.21 -6.18 15.71
C LYS A 12 1.21 -7.14 15.06
N PHE A 13 0.56 -6.71 13.99
CA PHE A 13 -0.21 -7.63 13.16
C PHE A 13 0.76 -8.55 12.44
N ILE A 14 0.69 -9.84 12.74
CA ILE A 14 1.31 -10.86 11.89
C ILE A 14 0.42 -10.95 10.66
N ILE A 15 0.84 -10.31 9.58
CA ILE A 15 0.21 -10.49 8.28
C ILE A 15 0.48 -11.94 7.90
N GLY A 16 -0.58 -12.73 7.78
CA GLY A 16 -0.48 -14.11 7.31
C GLY A 16 -0.10 -14.14 5.83
N ASN A 17 -0.92 -14.75 4.99
CA ASN A 17 -0.66 -14.79 3.54
C ASN A 17 -0.86 -13.45 2.82
N GLY A 18 -1.33 -12.39 3.50
CA GLY A 18 -1.55 -11.06 2.91
C GLY A 18 -2.72 -10.97 1.92
N ALA A 19 -3.59 -11.98 1.86
CA ALA A 19 -4.72 -12.03 0.91
C ALA A 19 -5.84 -11.04 1.23
N SER A 20 -5.96 -10.62 2.49
CA SER A 20 -6.97 -9.65 2.96
C SER A 20 -6.37 -8.30 3.37
N THR A 21 -5.09 -8.07 3.07
CA THR A 21 -4.35 -6.88 3.50
C THR A 21 -4.02 -6.02 2.30
N ARG A 22 -4.48 -4.77 2.27
CA ARG A 22 -4.24 -3.86 1.14
C ARG A 22 -2.82 -3.33 1.20
N PHE A 23 -2.12 -3.41 0.06
CA PHE A 23 -0.70 -3.08 -0.03
C PHE A 23 -0.40 -1.61 0.32
N TRP A 24 -1.27 -0.67 -0.07
CA TRP A 24 -1.03 0.76 0.17
C TRP A 24 -1.67 1.29 1.46
N GLU A 25 -2.87 0.82 1.77
CA GLU A 25 -3.76 1.48 2.73
C GLU A 25 -3.74 0.87 4.13
N ASP A 26 -3.37 -0.40 4.26
CA ASP A 26 -3.29 -1.06 5.55
C ASP A 26 -1.83 -1.07 6.04
N THR A 27 -1.63 -0.96 7.35
CA THR A 27 -0.28 -1.05 7.96
C THR A 27 0.15 -2.51 7.99
N TRP A 28 0.95 -2.90 7.01
CA TRP A 28 1.52 -4.25 6.94
C TRP A 28 3.05 -4.26 6.90
N LEU A 29 3.66 -3.11 6.60
CA LEU A 29 5.10 -2.93 6.66
C LEU A 29 5.39 -1.72 7.55
N GLY A 30 6.18 -1.93 8.62
CA GLY A 30 6.49 -0.88 9.59
C GLY A 30 5.29 -0.47 10.44
N GLU A 31 5.27 0.80 10.86
CA GLU A 31 4.26 1.34 11.80
C GLU A 31 3.14 2.12 11.12
N THR A 32 3.33 2.51 9.86
CA THR A 32 2.37 3.35 9.11
C THR A 32 2.09 2.76 7.73
N PRO A 33 0.90 2.99 7.14
CA PRO A 33 0.59 2.55 5.79
C PRO A 33 1.55 3.17 4.76
N LEU A 34 1.89 2.40 3.71
CA LEU A 34 2.78 2.86 2.65
C LEU A 34 2.24 4.09 1.91
N ALA A 35 0.92 4.27 1.83
CA ALA A 35 0.30 5.45 1.23
C ALA A 35 0.66 6.75 1.98
N ILE A 36 0.89 6.66 3.31
CA ILE A 36 1.27 7.80 4.15
C ILE A 36 2.77 8.03 4.09
N GLN A 37 3.58 6.97 4.12
CA GLN A 37 5.04 7.08 4.01
C GLN A 37 5.49 7.58 2.63
N TYR A 38 4.82 7.14 1.56
CA TYR A 38 5.22 7.43 0.18
C TYR A 38 4.07 8.07 -0.63
N PRO A 39 3.62 9.29 -0.27
CA PRO A 39 2.46 9.91 -0.89
C PRO A 39 2.67 10.20 -2.38
N SER A 40 3.88 10.58 -2.79
CA SER A 40 4.24 10.82 -4.19
C SER A 40 4.13 9.55 -5.04
N LEU A 41 4.51 8.40 -4.48
CA LEU A 41 4.43 7.12 -5.16
C LEU A 41 2.98 6.65 -5.24
N TYR A 42 2.23 6.75 -4.14
CA TYR A 42 0.80 6.47 -4.10
C TYR A 42 0.00 7.29 -5.12
N ARG A 43 0.39 8.55 -5.36
CA ARG A 43 -0.26 9.42 -6.35
C ARG A 43 -0.22 8.85 -7.78
N ILE A 44 0.85 8.14 -8.12
CA ILE A 44 1.06 7.58 -9.48
C ILE A 44 0.71 6.09 -9.57
N VAL A 45 0.22 5.47 -8.49
CA VAL A 45 -0.22 4.06 -8.51
C VAL A 45 -1.51 3.95 -9.32
N GLN A 46 -1.55 3.01 -10.27
CA GLN A 46 -2.77 2.70 -11.01
C GLN A 46 -3.75 1.82 -10.22
N ARG A 47 -3.23 0.84 -9.48
CA ARG A 47 -4.04 -0.13 -8.72
C ARG A 47 -3.83 0.07 -7.22
N ARG A 48 -4.70 0.87 -6.59
CA ARG A 48 -4.61 1.20 -5.16
C ARG A 48 -5.21 0.11 -4.27
N GLU A 49 -6.23 -0.58 -4.76
CA GLU A 49 -6.95 -1.66 -4.07
C GLU A 49 -6.31 -3.04 -4.28
N VAL A 50 -4.99 -3.10 -4.37
CA VAL A 50 -4.25 -4.36 -4.56
C VAL A 50 -3.84 -4.95 -3.21
N PHE A 51 -3.94 -6.28 -3.07
CA PHE A 51 -3.55 -7.00 -1.86
C PHE A 51 -2.06 -7.34 -1.84
N VAL A 52 -1.50 -7.46 -0.63
CA VAL A 52 -0.09 -7.82 -0.42
C VAL A 52 0.24 -9.17 -1.07
N ALA A 53 -0.63 -10.17 -0.93
CA ALA A 53 -0.47 -11.47 -1.56
C ALA A 53 -0.26 -11.37 -3.07
N THR A 54 -1.08 -10.55 -3.74
CA THR A 54 -1.05 -10.39 -5.19
C THR A 54 0.20 -9.63 -5.65
N VAL A 55 0.64 -8.60 -4.93
CA VAL A 55 1.85 -7.84 -5.28
C VAL A 55 3.10 -8.70 -5.15
N LEU A 56 3.19 -9.48 -4.08
CA LEU A 56 4.35 -10.34 -3.77
C LEU A 56 4.32 -11.70 -4.48
N GLN A 57 3.25 -12.02 -5.21
CA GLN A 57 3.11 -13.31 -5.91
C GLN A 57 4.12 -13.48 -7.06
N SER A 58 4.61 -12.38 -7.64
CA SER A 58 5.52 -12.41 -8.80
C SER A 58 6.79 -11.62 -8.52
N ASN A 59 7.87 -12.01 -9.21
CA ASN A 59 9.11 -11.24 -9.27
C ASN A 59 9.41 -10.93 -10.75
N PRO A 60 9.33 -9.66 -11.21
CA PRO A 60 9.12 -8.44 -10.42
C PRO A 60 7.71 -8.30 -9.84
N LEU A 61 7.58 -7.42 -8.82
CA LEU A 61 6.33 -7.14 -8.11
C LEU A 61 5.18 -6.80 -9.06
N ASN A 62 3.99 -7.34 -8.82
CA ASN A 62 2.79 -7.08 -9.61
C ASN A 62 2.17 -5.70 -9.26
N ILE A 63 2.92 -4.63 -9.52
CA ILE A 63 2.53 -3.25 -9.24
C ILE A 63 2.82 -2.35 -10.43
N GLN A 64 1.89 -1.43 -10.71
CA GLN A 64 1.96 -0.54 -11.87
C GLN A 64 1.89 0.91 -11.44
N PHE A 65 2.85 1.70 -11.95
CA PHE A 65 2.93 3.13 -11.75
C PHE A 65 2.75 3.85 -13.09
N ARG A 66 1.87 4.84 -13.14
CA ARG A 66 1.66 5.72 -14.30
C ARG A 66 1.73 7.17 -13.86
N ARG A 67 2.73 7.89 -14.36
CA ARG A 67 2.79 9.35 -14.29
C ARG A 67 2.37 9.93 -15.64
N THR A 68 1.53 10.95 -15.63
CA THR A 68 1.28 11.75 -16.84
C THR A 68 2.46 12.70 -17.00
N LEU A 69 3.20 12.58 -18.11
CA LEU A 69 4.19 13.59 -18.49
C LEU A 69 3.41 14.80 -19.03
N ILE A 70 3.00 15.71 -18.13
CA ILE A 70 2.52 17.01 -18.56
C ILE A 70 3.76 17.77 -19.02
N GLY A 71 3.97 17.83 -20.33
CA GLY A 71 4.97 18.72 -20.92
C GLY A 71 4.60 20.16 -20.59
N ASN A 72 5.54 20.91 -20.03
CA ASN A 72 5.37 22.34 -19.83
C ASN A 72 5.05 22.98 -21.20
N ARG A 73 3.92 23.68 -21.27
CA ARG A 73 3.62 24.60 -22.37
C ARG A 73 4.43 25.88 -22.20
#